data_AF-S4PVK9-F1
#
_entry.id   AF-S4PVK9-F1
#
_cell.length_a   1.000
_cell.length_b   1.000
_cell.length_c   1.000
_cell.angle_alpha   90.00
_cell.angle_beta   90.00
_cell.angle_gamma   90.00
#
_symmetry.space_group_name_H-M   'P 1'
#
loop_
_entity.id
_entity.type
_entity.pdbx_description
1 polymer ?
#
loop_
_entity_poly.entity_id
_entity_poly.type
_entity_poly.pdbx_seq_one_letter_code
_entity_poly.pdbx_strand_id
1 'polypeptide(L)'
;MPTTVTKGDLVGVLPFKGFLVIVTMSGKILIQMLEHAIENLSDLDYPGEFLQVSGLKVTYDNRKKAGSKVVSAEARCWNCSIPEFSKVVPDVKYNVILPYFIYSGGDGYSML
;
A
#
# COMPACT_ATOMS: atom_id res chain seq x y z
N MET A 1 -5.37 -30.29 2.76
CA MET A 1 -6.42 -30.55 3.77
C MET A 1 -6.88 -29.21 4.33
N PRO A 2 -8.18 -28.98 4.56
CA PRO A 2 -8.62 -27.75 5.21
C PRO A 2 -8.14 -27.74 6.66
N THR A 3 -7.44 -26.67 7.05
CA THR A 3 -7.01 -26.40 8.44
C THR A 3 -8.00 -25.44 9.08
N THR A 4 -8.37 -25.69 10.33
CA THR A 4 -9.22 -24.80 11.11
C THR A 4 -8.48 -23.49 11.40
N VAL A 5 -9.11 -22.36 11.08
CA VAL A 5 -8.63 -21.02 11.45
C VAL A 5 -9.42 -20.55 12.67
N THR A 6 -8.71 -20.16 13.73
CA THR A 6 -9.26 -19.71 15.01
C THR A 6 -9.00 -18.23 15.24
N LYS A 7 -9.66 -17.66 16.27
CA LYS A 7 -9.34 -16.30 16.73
C LYS A 7 -7.89 -16.18 17.23
N GLY A 8 -7.32 -17.27 17.78
CA GLY A 8 -5.93 -17.30 18.22
C GLY A 8 -4.97 -17.06 17.04
N ASP A 9 -5.26 -17.68 15.90
CA ASP A 9 -4.47 -17.48 14.67
C ASP A 9 -4.57 -16.03 14.16
N LEU A 10 -5.76 -15.43 14.21
CA LEU A 10 -5.95 -14.03 13.83
C LEU A 10 -5.18 -13.06 14.74
N VAL A 11 -5.19 -13.29 16.05
CA VAL A 11 -4.41 -12.49 17.02
C VAL A 11 -2.91 -12.71 16.83
N GLY A 12 -2.49 -13.92 16.43
CA GLY A 12 -1.10 -14.20 16.09
C GLY A 12 -0.59 -13.39 14.89
N VAL A 13 -1.45 -13.14 13.89
CA VAL A 13 -1.11 -12.35 12.69
C VAL A 13 -1.31 -10.85 12.91
N LEU A 14 -2.39 -10.45 13.58
CA LEU A 14 -2.78 -9.05 13.82
C LEU A 14 -2.91 -8.80 15.33
N PRO A 15 -1.80 -8.73 16.08
CA PRO A 15 -1.84 -8.63 17.54
C PRO A 15 -2.26 -7.24 18.03
N PHE A 16 -2.12 -6.22 17.20
CA PHE A 16 -2.45 -4.84 17.54
C PHE A 16 -3.93 -4.54 17.34
N LYS A 17 -4.53 -3.88 18.33
CA LYS A 17 -5.90 -3.38 18.25
C LYS A 17 -5.95 -2.12 17.39
N GLY A 18 -5.87 -2.29 16.07
CA GLY A 18 -6.07 -1.24 15.09
C GLY A 18 -7.40 -1.39 14.35
N PHE A 19 -7.84 -0.33 13.70
CA PHE A 19 -8.96 -0.35 12.75
C PHE A 19 -8.48 0.13 11.38
N LEU A 20 -9.23 -0.24 10.34
CA LEU A 20 -9.03 0.26 8.99
C LEU A 20 -9.76 1.59 8.82
N VAL A 21 -9.16 2.51 8.09
CA VAL A 21 -9.74 3.80 7.71
C VAL A 21 -9.82 3.91 6.19
N ILE A 22 -10.77 4.72 5.71
CA ILE A 22 -10.88 5.08 4.29
C ILE A 22 -10.36 6.51 4.15
N VAL A 23 -9.35 6.68 3.30
CA VAL A 23 -8.72 7.98 3.03
C VAL A 23 -8.86 8.30 1.55
N THR A 24 -9.29 9.53 1.25
CA THR A 24 -9.28 10.06 -0.11
C THR A 24 -7.98 10.83 -0.33
N MET A 25 -7.10 10.33 -1.20
CA MET A 25 -5.79 10.93 -1.50
C MET A 25 -5.61 11.18 -3.00
N SER A 26 -4.72 12.10 -3.37
CA SER A 26 -4.34 12.29 -4.77
C SER A 26 -3.46 11.13 -5.24
N GLY A 27 -3.45 10.86 -6.55
CA GLY A 27 -2.54 9.87 -7.14
C GLY A 27 -1.07 10.21 -6.88
N LYS A 28 -0.74 11.50 -6.72
CA LYS A 28 0.60 11.95 -6.32
C LYS A 28 0.99 11.41 -4.95
N ILE A 29 0.12 11.57 -3.94
CA ILE A 29 0.37 11.03 -2.59
C ILE A 29 0.46 9.51 -2.64
N LEU A 30 -0.44 8.85 -3.37
CA LEU A 30 -0.40 7.39 -3.54
C LEU A 30 0.95 6.92 -4.12
N ILE A 31 1.48 7.59 -5.14
CA ILE A 31 2.80 7.25 -5.71
C ILE A 31 3.91 7.50 -4.67
N GLN A 32 3.86 8.60 -3.91
CA GLN A 32 4.84 8.88 -2.85
C GLN A 32 4.84 7.81 -1.76
N MET A 33 3.66 7.32 -1.37
CA MET A 33 3.55 6.19 -0.43
C MET A 33 4.20 4.92 -1.01
N LEU A 34 3.96 4.61 -2.27
CA LEU A 34 4.55 3.43 -2.93
C LEU A 34 6.07 3.55 -3.08
N GLU A 35 6.60 4.75 -3.31
CA GLU A 35 8.05 5.01 -3.29
C GLU A 35 8.65 4.78 -1.91
N HIS A 36 8.00 5.31 -0.87
CA HIS A 36 8.45 5.15 0.51
C HIS A 36 8.44 3.68 0.96
N ALA A 37 7.42 2.91 0.55
CA ALA A 37 7.28 1.49 0.86
C ALA A 37 8.48 0.61 0.50
N ILE A 38 9.33 1.07 -0.44
CA ILE A 38 10.51 0.34 -0.89
C ILE A 38 11.79 1.18 -0.79
N GLU A 39 11.74 2.30 -0.07
CA GLU A 39 12.87 3.21 0.06
C GLU A 39 14.06 2.50 0.71
N ASN A 40 13.79 1.87 1.85
CA ASN A 40 14.78 1.16 2.67
C ASN A 40 14.83 -0.35 2.40
N LEU A 41 14.02 -0.86 1.45
CA LEU A 41 13.99 -2.28 1.13
C LEU A 41 15.30 -2.72 0.46
N SER A 42 15.98 -3.69 1.07
CA SER A 42 17.22 -4.27 0.57
C SER A 42 17.21 -5.79 0.71
N ASP A 43 18.14 -6.48 0.04
CA ASP A 43 18.23 -7.96 0.14
C ASP A 43 18.58 -8.43 1.56
N LEU A 44 19.12 -7.53 2.40
CA LEU A 44 19.59 -7.80 3.76
C LEU A 44 18.62 -7.31 4.84
N ASP A 45 17.68 -6.42 4.51
CA ASP A 45 16.77 -5.81 5.47
C ASP A 45 15.38 -5.59 4.86
N TYR A 46 14.35 -6.02 5.60
CA TYR A 46 12.95 -6.01 5.21
C TYR A 46 12.15 -5.19 6.22
N PRO A 47 12.23 -3.85 6.15
CA PRO A 47 11.52 -2.99 7.07
C PRO A 47 10.00 -3.14 6.92
N GLY A 48 9.26 -2.81 7.99
CA GLY A 48 7.80 -2.89 8.04
C GLY A 48 7.06 -1.97 7.06
N GLU A 49 7.79 -1.04 6.45
CA GLU A 49 7.31 -0.04 5.48
C GLU A 49 6.66 -0.69 4.24
N PHE A 50 7.05 -1.93 3.87
CA PHE A 50 6.61 -2.55 2.62
C PHE A 50 5.09 -2.79 2.56
N LEU A 51 4.43 -2.18 1.57
CA LEU A 51 2.98 -2.26 1.41
C LEU A 51 2.54 -3.51 0.67
N GLN A 52 1.74 -4.33 1.37
CA GLN A 52 0.85 -5.30 0.73
C GLN A 52 -0.34 -4.56 0.14
N VAL A 53 -0.72 -4.88 -1.11
CA VAL A 53 -1.75 -4.13 -1.84
C VAL A 53 -2.85 -5.03 -2.39
N SER A 54 -4.04 -4.47 -2.54
CA SER A 54 -5.18 -5.05 -3.26
C SER A 54 -5.82 -3.98 -4.13
N GLY A 55 -6.21 -4.33 -5.36
CA GLY A 55 -6.71 -3.35 -6.33
C GLY A 55 -5.65 -2.42 -6.91
N LEU A 56 -4.36 -2.70 -6.67
CA LEU A 56 -3.22 -2.05 -7.30
C LEU A 56 -2.33 -3.08 -8.01
N LYS A 57 -1.67 -2.66 -9.09
CA LYS A 57 -0.53 -3.36 -9.68
C LYS A 57 0.63 -2.38 -9.70
N VAL A 58 1.75 -2.72 -9.08
CA VAL A 58 2.90 -1.83 -8.96
C VAL A 58 4.15 -2.55 -9.44
N THR A 59 4.92 -1.88 -10.30
CA THR A 59 6.22 -2.35 -10.77
C THR A 59 7.30 -1.45 -10.20
N TYR A 60 8.29 -2.06 -9.56
CA TYR A 60 9.42 -1.35 -8.97
C TYR A 60 10.74 -1.70 -9.68
N ASP A 61 11.68 -0.76 -9.69
CA ASP A 61 13.08 -0.99 -10.07
C ASP A 61 13.99 -0.52 -8.93
N ASN A 62 14.47 -1.46 -8.11
CA ASN A 62 15.28 -1.16 -6.92
C ASN A 62 16.70 -0.66 -7.26
N ARG A 63 17.10 -0.67 -8.54
CA ARG A 63 18.38 -0.10 -8.99
C ARG A 63 18.31 1.41 -9.15
N LYS A 64 17.11 1.99 -9.16
CA LYS A 64 16.90 3.43 -9.27
C LYS A 64 17.07 4.11 -7.91
N LYS A 65 17.33 5.43 -7.96
CA LYS A 65 17.43 6.27 -6.77
C LYS A 65 16.10 6.32 -6.02
N ALA A 66 16.16 6.51 -4.70
CA ALA A 66 14.99 6.74 -3.87
C ALA A 66 14.09 7.85 -4.46
N GLY A 67 12.77 7.65 -4.40
CA GLY A 67 11.78 8.54 -5.00
C GLY A 67 11.62 8.41 -6.53
N SER A 68 12.26 7.42 -7.15
CA SER A 68 12.06 7.09 -8.57
C SER A 68 12.07 5.58 -8.84
N LYS A 69 11.85 4.78 -7.80
CA LYS A 69 11.86 3.32 -7.88
C LYS A 69 10.53 2.77 -8.41
N VAL A 70 9.41 3.50 -8.32
CA VAL A 70 8.12 3.12 -8.93
C VAL A 70 8.20 3.36 -10.45
N VAL A 71 8.19 2.26 -11.22
CA VAL A 71 8.21 2.31 -12.69
C VAL A 71 6.79 2.45 -13.25
N SER A 72 5.84 1.73 -12.66
CA SER A 72 4.43 1.84 -12.99
C SER A 72 3.57 1.54 -11.78
N ALA A 73 2.45 2.26 -11.67
CA ALA A 73 1.38 1.96 -10.73
C ALA A 73 0.06 2.04 -11.49
N GLU A 74 -0.75 1.00 -11.37
CA GLU A 74 -2.09 0.92 -11.93
C GLU A 74 -3.10 0.63 -10.82
N ALA A 75 -4.22 1.34 -10.83
CA ALA A 75 -5.32 1.15 -9.89
C ALA A 75 -6.54 0.59 -10.61
N ARG A 76 -7.23 -0.31 -9.90
CA ARG A 76 -8.51 -0.86 -10.33
C ARG A 76 -9.59 0.23 -10.25
N CYS A 77 -10.36 0.40 -11.32
CA CYS A 77 -11.46 1.36 -11.33
C CYS A 77 -12.52 1.02 -10.27
N TRP A 78 -13.09 2.05 -9.65
CA TRP A 78 -14.18 1.93 -8.68
C TRP A 78 -15.55 2.25 -9.30
N ASN A 79 -15.56 3.09 -10.34
CA ASN A 79 -16.77 3.53 -11.05
C ASN A 79 -16.80 2.94 -12.47
N CYS A 80 -16.93 1.62 -12.55
CA CYS A 80 -16.93 0.86 -13.80
C CYS A 80 -17.73 -0.44 -13.62
N SER A 81 -18.40 -0.91 -14.67
CA SER A 81 -19.20 -2.14 -14.59
C SER A 81 -18.34 -3.41 -14.55
N ILE A 82 -17.19 -3.39 -15.23
CA ILE A 82 -16.20 -4.46 -15.24
C ILE A 82 -14.90 -3.88 -14.66
N PRO A 83 -14.31 -4.48 -13.60
CA PRO A 83 -13.11 -3.94 -13.00
C PRO A 83 -11.90 -4.04 -13.93
N GLU A 84 -11.36 -2.89 -14.29
CA GLU A 84 -10.16 -2.74 -15.13
C GLU A 84 -9.07 -1.97 -14.39
N PHE A 85 -7.82 -2.25 -14.73
CA PHE A 85 -6.66 -1.55 -14.19
C PHE A 85 -6.24 -0.44 -15.15
N SER A 86 -5.99 0.74 -14.60
CA SER A 86 -5.53 1.90 -15.36
C SER A 86 -4.44 2.62 -14.57
N LYS A 87 -3.55 3.34 -15.27
CA LYS A 87 -2.44 4.04 -14.62
C LYS A 87 -2.94 5.00 -13.54
N VAL A 88 -2.23 5.05 -12.42
CA VAL A 88 -2.45 6.06 -11.39
C VAL A 88 -2.09 7.42 -11.97
N VAL A 89 -3.03 8.37 -11.90
CA VAL A 89 -2.87 9.72 -12.42
C VAL A 89 -2.66 10.68 -11.25
N PRO A 90 -1.60 11.51 -11.23
CA PRO A 90 -1.23 12.32 -10.07
C PRO A 90 -2.35 13.21 -9.50
N ASP A 91 -3.13 13.83 -10.38
CA ASP A 91 -4.18 14.79 -10.01
C ASP A 91 -5.56 14.16 -9.78
N VAL A 92 -5.70 12.85 -9.99
CA VAL A 92 -6.94 12.11 -9.73
C VAL A 92 -7.00 11.69 -8.26
N LYS A 93 -8.19 11.70 -7.67
CA LYS A 93 -8.42 11.25 -6.30
C LYS A 93 -8.74 9.75 -6.25
N TYR A 94 -8.16 9.07 -5.28
CA TYR A 94 -8.34 7.65 -5.01
C TYR A 94 -8.82 7.46 -3.57
N ASN A 95 -9.78 6.56 -3.39
CA ASN A 95 -10.20 6.11 -2.06
C ASN A 95 -9.40 4.84 -1.71
N VAL A 96 -8.61 4.93 -0.66
CA VAL A 96 -7.71 3.85 -0.21
C VAL A 96 -8.12 3.43 1.19
N ILE A 97 -8.19 2.12 1.41
CA ILE A 97 -8.40 1.53 2.73
C ILE A 97 -7.03 1.16 3.29
N LEU A 98 -6.68 1.66 4.46
CA LEU A 98 -5.40 1.38 5.12
C LEU A 98 -5.55 1.31 6.65
N PRO A 99 -4.59 0.69 7.38
CA PRO A 99 -4.59 0.70 8.84
C PRO A 99 -4.46 2.13 9.40
N TYR A 100 -5.16 2.42 10.50
CA TYR A 100 -5.04 3.71 11.20
C TYR A 100 -3.59 4.05 11.56
N PHE A 101 -2.76 3.05 11.85
CA PHE A 101 -1.33 3.22 12.13
C PHE A 101 -0.58 3.96 11.00
N ILE A 102 -0.76 3.52 9.75
CA ILE A 102 -0.16 4.15 8.57
C ILE A 102 -0.74 5.55 8.36
N TYR A 103 -2.07 5.70 8.54
CA TYR A 103 -2.73 7.01 8.45
C TYR A 103 -2.18 8.01 9.49
N SER A 104 -1.81 7.55 10.67
CA SER A 104 -1.20 8.37 11.73
C SER A 104 0.31 8.60 11.56
N GLY A 105 0.91 8.27 10.41
CA GLY A 105 2.33 8.45 10.13
C GLY A 105 3.25 7.34 10.66
N GLY A 106 2.67 6.19 11.04
CA GLY A 106 3.45 4.99 11.39
C GLY A 106 4.34 4.55 10.23
N ASP A 107 5.46 3.88 10.53
CA ASP A 107 6.49 3.47 9.57
C ASP A 107 6.95 4.58 8.61
N GLY A 108 6.91 5.85 9.04
CA GLY A 108 7.44 6.96 8.24
C GLY A 108 6.47 7.56 7.20
N TYR A 109 5.23 7.08 7.13
CA TYR A 109 4.18 7.54 6.19
C TYR A 109 3.60 8.94 6.51
N SER A 110 4.48 9.93 6.70
CA SER A 110 4.16 11.32 7.07
C SER A 110 3.57 12.19 5.94
N MET A 111 3.54 11.68 4.71
CA MET A 111 2.99 12.37 3.53
C MET A 111 1.45 12.30 3.42
N LEU A 112 0.80 11.52 4.30
CA LEU A 112 -0.64 11.34 4.37
C LEU A 112 -1.38 12.47 5.09
#